data_AF-A0A5S3RI59-F1
#
_entry.id   AF-A0A5S3RI59-F1
#
_cell.length_a   1.000
_cell.length_b   1.000
_cell.length_c   1.000
_cell.angle_alpha   90.00
_cell.angle_beta   90.00
_cell.angle_gamma   90.00
#
_symmetry.space_group_name_H-M   'P 1'
#
loop_
_entity.id
_entity.type
_entity.pdbx_description
1 polymer ?
#
loop_
_entity_poly.entity_id
_entity_poly.type
_entity_poly.pdbx_seq_one_letter_code
_entity_poly.pdbx_strand_id
1 'polypeptide(L)'
;MAIWFKPVSVESCKKLEDGMTGKGTLMKTLGIEISEVGDDYLVATMPAIPEHHNPMGMVHGGANVALAETVASYAANFVVDTEQFYCVGQEINANHLKASRTGMLTAIAKPVHLGKRSSVWEIRITNSRNELCCISRMTAAVVSR
;
A
#
# COMPACT_ATOMS: atom_id res chain seq x y z
N MET A 1 -7.47 9.55 -18.63
CA MET A 1 -6.98 8.19 -18.94
C MET A 1 -6.26 7.70 -17.70
N ALA A 2 -6.52 6.46 -17.29
CA ALA A 2 -5.89 5.89 -16.11
C ALA A 2 -4.36 5.78 -16.30
N ILE A 3 -3.61 5.88 -15.19
CA ILE A 3 -2.13 5.83 -15.20
C ILE A 3 -1.56 4.40 -15.32
N TRP A 4 -2.43 3.39 -15.24
CA TRP A 4 -2.05 1.98 -15.23
C TRP A 4 -1.59 1.53 -16.61
N PHE A 5 -0.53 0.73 -16.67
CA PHE A 5 0.01 0.20 -17.91
C PHE A 5 -0.96 -0.79 -18.59
N LYS A 6 -1.67 -1.59 -17.78
CA LYS A 6 -2.77 -2.47 -18.19
C LYS A 6 -3.98 -2.21 -17.28
N PRO A 7 -5.22 -2.51 -17.71
CA PRO A 7 -6.38 -2.42 -16.83
C PRO A 7 -6.19 -3.24 -15.55
N VAL A 8 -6.46 -2.62 -14.40
CA VAL A 8 -6.35 -3.23 -13.08
C VAL A 8 -7.74 -3.38 -12.48
N SER A 9 -7.99 -4.52 -11.82
CA SER A 9 -9.21 -4.74 -11.07
C SER A 9 -8.88 -5.21 -9.64
N VAL A 10 -9.79 -4.95 -8.70
CA VAL A 10 -9.69 -5.45 -7.31
C VAL A 10 -9.58 -6.97 -7.29
N GLU A 11 -10.36 -7.66 -8.13
CA GLU A 11 -10.35 -9.13 -8.23
C GLU A 11 -8.98 -9.67 -8.66
N SER A 12 -8.30 -8.97 -9.56
CA SER A 12 -6.93 -9.32 -9.97
C SER A 12 -5.93 -9.14 -8.83
N CYS A 13 -6.13 -8.15 -7.96
CA CYS A 13 -5.24 -7.87 -6.83
C CYS A 13 -5.36 -8.94 -5.73
N LYS A 14 -6.58 -9.45 -5.46
CA LYS A 14 -6.80 -10.51 -4.46
C LYS A 14 -5.96 -11.76 -4.72
N LYS A 15 -5.73 -12.09 -5.99
CA LYS A 15 -4.90 -13.25 -6.38
C LYS A 15 -3.43 -13.11 -5.98
N LEU A 16 -2.98 -11.89 -5.67
CA LEU A 16 -1.60 -11.61 -5.22
C LEU A 16 -1.44 -11.79 -3.70
N GLU A 17 -2.53 -11.87 -2.94
CA GLU A 17 -2.51 -11.96 -1.46
C GLU A 17 -1.86 -13.26 -0.96
N ASP A 18 -2.04 -14.36 -1.68
CA ASP A 18 -1.40 -15.64 -1.35
C ASP A 18 0.10 -15.68 -1.69
N GLY A 19 0.58 -14.65 -2.39
CA GLY A 19 1.94 -14.55 -2.91
C GLY A 19 2.20 -15.53 -4.06
N MET A 20 3.21 -15.25 -4.86
CA MET A 20 3.53 -16.07 -6.03
C MET A 20 3.98 -17.50 -5.69
N THR A 21 4.41 -17.74 -4.44
CA THR A 21 4.87 -19.06 -3.96
C THR A 21 3.83 -19.81 -3.13
N GLY A 22 2.68 -19.19 -2.83
CA GLY A 22 1.63 -19.77 -1.99
C GLY A 22 2.03 -19.96 -0.52
N LYS A 23 3.17 -19.41 -0.08
CA LYS A 23 3.68 -19.54 1.30
C LYS A 23 3.18 -18.43 2.25
N GLY A 24 2.22 -17.63 1.80
CA GLY A 24 1.70 -16.49 2.55
C GLY A 24 2.51 -15.21 2.36
N THR A 25 1.95 -14.10 2.82
CA THR A 25 2.50 -12.75 2.66
C THR A 25 2.26 -11.95 3.95
N LEU A 26 3.05 -10.89 4.16
CA LEU A 26 2.79 -9.96 5.27
C LEU A 26 1.39 -9.33 5.16
N MET A 27 0.91 -9.10 3.93
CA MET A 27 -0.43 -8.58 3.67
C MET A 27 -1.49 -9.51 4.25
N LYS A 28 -1.39 -10.81 3.99
CA LYS A 28 -2.27 -11.82 4.56
C LYS A 28 -2.20 -11.87 6.09
N THR A 29 -0.98 -11.80 6.65
CA THR A 29 -0.78 -11.77 8.11
C THR A 29 -1.45 -10.56 8.76
N LEU A 30 -1.40 -9.39 8.12
CA LEU A 30 -1.98 -8.14 8.62
C LEU A 30 -3.42 -7.89 8.15
N GLY A 31 -4.02 -8.80 7.36
CA GLY A 31 -5.34 -8.57 6.76
C GLY A 31 -5.39 -7.33 5.85
N ILE A 32 -4.31 -7.07 5.11
CA ILE A 32 -4.25 -5.98 4.13
C ILE A 32 -4.87 -6.43 2.82
N GLU A 33 -5.86 -5.68 2.34
CA GLU A 33 -6.59 -5.97 1.10
C GLU A 33 -6.66 -4.73 0.21
N ILE A 34 -6.48 -4.88 -1.11
CA ILE A 34 -6.80 -3.81 -2.07
C ILE A 34 -8.31 -3.71 -2.18
N SER A 35 -8.88 -2.54 -1.89
CA SER A 35 -10.33 -2.32 -1.85
C SER A 35 -10.88 -1.50 -3.01
N GLU A 36 -10.04 -0.67 -3.65
CA GLU A 36 -10.46 0.20 -4.74
C GLU A 36 -9.30 0.51 -5.69
N VAL A 37 -9.62 0.62 -6.97
CA VAL A 37 -8.71 1.03 -8.05
C VAL A 37 -9.34 2.24 -8.74
N GLY A 38 -8.74 3.42 -8.58
CA GLY A 38 -9.13 4.64 -9.29
C GLY A 38 -8.34 4.82 -10.59
N ASP A 39 -8.54 5.94 -11.28
CA ASP A 39 -7.76 6.27 -12.49
C ASP A 39 -6.31 6.63 -12.17
N ASP A 40 -6.06 7.26 -11.02
CA ASP A 40 -4.76 7.77 -10.58
C ASP A 40 -4.43 7.43 -9.12
N TYR A 41 -5.13 6.47 -8.53
CA TYR A 41 -4.91 6.05 -7.13
C TYR A 41 -5.28 4.59 -6.87
N LEU A 42 -4.69 4.04 -5.81
CA LEU A 42 -5.03 2.72 -5.29
C LEU A 42 -5.41 2.83 -3.81
N VAL A 43 -6.39 2.04 -3.37
CA VAL A 43 -6.82 2.01 -1.97
C VAL A 43 -6.61 0.62 -1.39
N ALA A 44 -6.05 0.57 -0.19
CA ALA A 44 -5.96 -0.65 0.61
C ALA A 44 -6.52 -0.45 2.02
N THR A 45 -7.01 -1.52 2.62
CA THR A 45 -7.55 -1.53 3.98
C THR A 45 -6.77 -2.47 4.88
N MET A 46 -6.72 -2.18 6.18
CA MET A 46 -6.13 -3.04 7.20
C MET A 46 -6.92 -2.95 8.51
N PRO A 47 -7.31 -4.06 9.15
CA PRO A 47 -8.02 -4.01 10.42
C PRO A 47 -7.11 -3.47 11.54
N ALA A 48 -7.68 -2.61 12.38
CA ALA A 48 -7.08 -2.20 13.65
C ALA A 48 -7.55 -3.16 14.75
N ILE A 49 -6.73 -4.17 15.04
CA ILE A 49 -7.00 -5.25 15.99
C ILE A 49 -5.82 -5.45 16.95
N PRO A 50 -6.04 -6.06 18.13
CA PRO A 50 -5.01 -6.24 19.16
C PRO A 50 -3.68 -6.84 18.67
N GLU A 51 -3.74 -7.74 17.70
CA GLU A 51 -2.59 -8.41 17.08
C GLU A 51 -1.66 -7.42 16.34
N HIS A 52 -2.18 -6.25 15.94
CA HIS A 52 -1.43 -5.19 15.26
C HIS A 52 -1.01 -4.07 16.20
N HIS A 53 -1.31 -4.16 17.50
CA HIS A 53 -1.05 -3.09 18.44
C HIS A 53 0.41 -3.06 18.92
N ASN A 54 0.87 -1.86 19.24
CA ASN A 54 2.07 -1.67 20.05
C ASN A 54 1.74 -1.92 21.55
N PRO A 55 2.74 -1.89 22.45
CA PRO A 55 2.52 -2.10 23.89
C PRO A 55 1.54 -1.11 24.56
N MET A 56 1.23 0.02 23.91
CA MET A 56 0.28 1.03 24.40
C MET A 56 -1.16 0.78 23.93
N GLY A 57 -1.42 -0.35 23.25
CA GLY A 57 -2.77 -0.75 22.82
C GLY A 57 -3.33 0.06 21.65
N MET A 58 -2.46 0.62 20.81
CA MET A 58 -2.83 1.28 19.55
C MET A 58 -2.05 0.66 18.39
N VAL A 59 -2.58 0.73 17.17
CA VAL A 59 -1.92 0.18 15.97
C VAL A 59 -0.45 0.60 15.90
N HIS A 60 0.42 -0.38 15.76
CA HIS A 60 1.86 -0.20 15.71
C HIS A 60 2.26 0.66 14.50
N GLY A 61 3.20 1.59 14.69
CA GLY A 61 3.67 2.48 13.61
C GLY A 61 4.16 1.71 12.39
N GLY A 62 4.91 0.62 12.61
CA GLY A 62 5.33 -0.29 11.55
C GLY A 62 4.19 -0.99 10.80
N ALA A 63 3.02 -1.24 11.43
CA ALA A 63 1.86 -1.78 10.71
C ALA A 63 1.24 -0.73 9.77
N ASN A 64 1.22 0.55 10.19
CA ASN A 64 0.85 1.65 9.28
C ASN A 64 1.81 1.74 8.08
N VAL A 65 3.12 1.61 8.32
CA VAL A 65 4.12 1.64 7.24
C VAL A 65 3.98 0.43 6.32
N ALA A 66 3.70 -0.77 6.86
CA ALA A 66 3.45 -1.97 6.05
C ALA A 66 2.21 -1.81 5.15
N LEU A 67 1.12 -1.24 5.68
CA LEU A 67 -0.05 -0.89 4.88
C LEU A 67 0.32 0.11 3.76
N ALA A 68 1.06 1.17 4.08
CA ALA A 68 1.49 2.18 3.10
C ALA A 68 2.39 1.61 2.00
N GLU A 69 3.43 0.86 2.39
CA GLU A 69 4.36 0.20 1.48
C GLU A 69 3.61 -0.75 0.53
N THR A 70 2.65 -1.51 1.05
CA THR A 70 1.87 -2.47 0.27
C THR A 70 1.10 -1.77 -0.84
N VAL A 71 0.24 -0.80 -0.50
CA VAL A 71 -0.61 -0.12 -1.49
C VAL A 71 0.22 0.63 -2.53
N ALA A 72 1.32 1.26 -2.10
CA ALA A 72 2.18 2.01 -3.01
C ALA A 72 3.03 1.08 -3.91
N SER A 73 3.48 -0.08 -3.39
CA SER A 73 4.24 -1.05 -4.19
C SER A 73 3.39 -1.72 -5.27
N TYR A 74 2.12 -1.98 -4.97
CA TYR A 74 1.15 -2.45 -5.97
C TYR A 74 0.96 -1.38 -7.05
N ALA A 75 0.66 -0.15 -6.64
CA ALA A 75 0.48 0.95 -7.58
C ALA A 75 1.72 1.18 -8.47
N ALA A 76 2.94 1.10 -7.89
CA ALA A 76 4.19 1.20 -8.64
C ALA A 76 4.36 0.09 -9.68
N ASN A 77 4.02 -1.16 -9.35
CA ASN A 77 4.10 -2.26 -10.31
C ASN A 77 3.01 -2.20 -11.39
N PHE A 78 1.87 -1.54 -11.12
CA PHE A 78 0.78 -1.41 -12.09
C PHE A 78 0.98 -0.31 -13.14
N VAL A 79 1.90 0.62 -12.92
CA VAL A 79 2.22 1.69 -13.88
C VAL A 79 3.36 1.34 -14.85
N VAL A 80 3.94 0.13 -14.76
CA VAL A 80 5.02 -0.33 -15.64
C VAL A 80 4.62 -1.56 -16.44
N ASP A 81 5.33 -1.81 -17.54
CA ASP A 81 5.22 -3.07 -18.26
C ASP A 81 5.81 -4.21 -17.43
N THR A 82 4.96 -4.98 -16.76
CA THR A 82 5.37 -6.07 -15.87
C THR A 82 6.05 -7.23 -16.60
N GLU A 83 6.00 -7.29 -17.93
CA GLU A 83 6.74 -8.29 -18.74
C GLU A 83 8.22 -7.90 -18.91
N GLN A 84 8.53 -6.61 -18.88
CA GLN A 84 9.89 -6.08 -19.07
C GLN A 84 10.52 -5.58 -17.76
N PHE A 85 9.70 -5.09 -16.84
CA PHE A 85 10.14 -4.44 -15.62
C PHE A 85 9.39 -4.96 -14.38
N TYR A 86 9.94 -4.65 -13.22
CA TYR A 86 9.26 -4.76 -11.93
C TYR A 86 9.72 -3.62 -11.02
N CYS A 87 8.90 -3.29 -10.03
CA CYS A 87 9.21 -2.24 -9.07
C CYS A 87 9.55 -2.80 -7.69
N VAL A 88 10.58 -2.22 -7.06
CA VAL A 88 11.01 -2.53 -5.70
C VAL A 88 11.05 -1.27 -4.85
N GLY A 89 10.53 -1.34 -3.62
CA GLY A 89 10.66 -0.26 -2.64
C GLY A 89 12.12 0.01 -2.32
N GLN A 90 12.55 1.27 -2.44
CA GLN A 90 13.90 1.71 -2.11
C GLN A 90 13.95 2.43 -0.76
N GLU A 91 12.94 3.26 -0.50
CA GLU A 91 12.83 4.05 0.71
C GLU A 91 11.35 4.33 0.99
N ILE A 92 11.00 4.31 2.28
CA ILE A 92 9.72 4.77 2.76
C ILE A 92 9.90 5.51 4.08
N ASN A 93 9.22 6.64 4.22
CA ASN A 93 9.12 7.41 5.46
C ASN A 93 7.65 7.59 5.83
N ALA A 94 7.40 7.86 7.12
CA ALA A 94 6.06 8.11 7.62
C ALA A 94 6.06 9.03 8.85
N ASN A 95 5.00 9.82 8.99
CA ASN A 95 4.66 10.54 10.21
C ASN A 95 3.34 10.04 10.76
N HIS A 96 3.36 9.59 12.02
CA HIS A 96 2.17 9.15 12.74
C HIS A 96 1.51 10.34 13.46
N LEU A 97 0.28 10.66 13.07
CA LEU A 97 -0.43 11.86 13.49
C LEU A 97 -1.50 11.58 14.54
N LYS A 98 -2.20 10.44 14.41
CA LYS A 98 -3.30 10.08 15.31
C LYS A 98 -3.36 8.58 15.55
N ALA A 99 -3.60 8.20 16.81
CA ALA A 99 -3.72 6.81 17.21
C ALA A 99 -5.04 6.18 16.75
N SER A 100 -4.97 4.92 16.31
CA SER A 100 -6.12 4.05 16.02
C SER A 100 -6.04 2.80 16.87
N ARG A 101 -7.18 2.31 17.35
CA ARG A 101 -7.28 1.15 18.26
C ARG A 101 -8.25 0.08 17.81
N THR A 102 -9.25 0.45 17.02
CA THR A 102 -10.30 -0.44 16.55
C THR A 102 -10.79 0.02 15.18
N GLY A 103 -11.53 -0.85 14.48
CA GLY A 103 -12.14 -0.56 13.19
C GLY A 103 -11.22 -0.86 12.02
N MET A 104 -11.37 -0.10 10.94
CA MET A 104 -10.61 -0.28 9.70
C MET A 104 -9.73 0.95 9.45
N LEU A 105 -8.50 0.69 9.04
CA LEU A 105 -7.61 1.71 8.47
C LEU A 105 -7.74 1.65 6.95
N THR A 106 -7.75 2.81 6.30
CA THR A 106 -7.84 2.95 4.84
C THR A 106 -6.68 3.79 4.36
N ALA A 107 -5.82 3.21 3.53
CA ALA A 107 -4.68 3.86 2.90
C ALA A 107 -4.96 4.14 1.43
N ILE A 108 -4.75 5.39 1.00
CA ILE A 108 -4.87 5.80 -0.40
C ILE A 108 -3.47 6.18 -0.89
N ALA A 109 -2.98 5.51 -1.93
CA ALA A 109 -1.73 5.84 -2.62
C ALA A 109 -1.99 6.62 -3.90
N LYS A 110 -1.26 7.72 -4.08
CA LYS A 110 -1.28 8.56 -5.30
C LYS A 110 0.14 8.84 -5.79
N PRO A 111 0.38 8.91 -7.11
CA PRO A 111 1.70 9.22 -7.62
C PRO A 111 2.05 10.69 -7.38
N VAL A 112 3.27 10.94 -6.90
CA VAL A 112 3.91 12.26 -6.86
C VAL A 112 4.82 12.42 -8.08
N HIS A 113 5.47 11.34 -8.52
CA HIS A 113 6.35 11.33 -9.68
C HIS A 113 6.34 9.94 -10.33
N LEU A 114 6.26 9.89 -11.66
CA LEU A 114 6.38 8.67 -12.46
C LEU A 114 7.51 8.85 -13.49
N GLY A 115 8.68 8.28 -13.20
CA GLY A 115 9.85 8.34 -14.05
C GLY A 115 10.24 6.98 -14.63
N LYS A 116 11.20 6.98 -15.56
CA LYS A 116 11.68 5.73 -16.21
C LYS A 116 12.46 4.80 -15.27
N ARG A 117 13.10 5.36 -14.23
CA ARG A 117 13.98 4.62 -13.31
C ARG A 117 13.42 4.54 -11.90
N SER A 118 12.47 5.41 -11.56
CA SER A 118 11.84 5.41 -10.25
C SER A 118 10.47 6.09 -10.30
N SER A 119 9.65 5.77 -9.31
CA SER A 119 8.40 6.47 -9.01
C SER A 119 8.37 6.87 -7.53
N VAL A 120 7.63 7.92 -7.21
CA VAL A 120 7.42 8.41 -5.85
C VAL A 120 5.92 8.48 -5.60
N TRP A 121 5.48 7.97 -4.46
CA TRP A 121 4.08 7.85 -4.09
C TRP A 121 3.81 8.53 -2.76
N GLU A 122 2.74 9.30 -2.67
CA GLU A 122 2.17 9.78 -1.40
C GLU A 122 1.12 8.77 -0.95
N ILE A 123 1.14 8.43 0.34
CA ILE A 123 0.14 7.59 0.97
C ILE A 123 -0.46 8.33 2.15
N ARG A 124 -1.80 8.34 2.21
CA ARG A 124 -2.56 8.89 3.34
C ARG A 124 -3.39 7.78 3.95
N ILE A 125 -3.23 7.56 5.26
CA ILE A 125 -3.95 6.54 6.01
C ILE A 125 -4.94 7.21 6.96
N THR A 126 -6.21 6.85 6.84
CA THR A 126 -7.31 7.31 7.70
C THR A 126 -7.89 6.17 8.51
N ASN A 127 -8.54 6.48 9.64
CA ASN A 127 -9.30 5.51 10.42
C ASN A 127 -10.79 5.50 10.04
N SER A 128 -11.57 4.64 10.68
CA SER A 128 -13.02 4.51 10.49
C SER A 128 -13.83 5.78 10.80
N ARG A 129 -13.23 6.80 11.42
CA ARG A 129 -13.82 8.13 11.64
C ARG A 129 -13.35 9.15 10.61
N ASN A 130 -12.70 8.72 9.53
CA ASN A 130 -12.06 9.55 8.50
C ASN A 130 -11.00 10.52 9.06
N GLU A 131 -10.39 10.21 10.20
CA GLU A 131 -9.30 11.02 10.75
C GLU A 131 -7.97 10.57 10.15
N LEU A 132 -7.13 11.52 9.72
CA LEU A 132 -5.80 11.21 9.21
C LEU A 132 -4.89 10.71 10.34
N CYS A 133 -4.47 9.45 10.22
CA CYS A 133 -3.66 8.75 11.21
C CYS A 133 -2.17 8.73 10.83
N CYS A 134 -1.87 8.59 9.54
CA CYS A 134 -0.52 8.48 9.04
C CYS A 134 -0.41 9.13 7.66
N ILE A 135 0.67 9.85 7.42
CA ILE A 135 1.10 10.23 6.06
C ILE A 135 2.45 9.58 5.80
N SER A 136 2.64 9.10 4.58
CA SER A 136 3.85 8.41 4.17
C SER A 136 4.22 8.76 2.73
N ARG A 137 5.51 8.65 2.42
CA ARG A 137 6.02 8.73 1.05
C ARG A 137 6.93 7.54 0.79
N MET A 138 6.70 6.87 -0.34
CA MET A 138 7.47 5.71 -0.77
C MET A 138 8.12 5.99 -2.13
N THR A 139 9.39 5.61 -2.27
CA THR A 139 10.13 5.63 -3.53
C THR A 139 10.34 4.21 -4.04
N ALA A 140 9.88 3.92 -5.25
CA ALA A 140 10.09 2.63 -5.89
C ALA A 140 11.08 2.76 -7.05
N ALA A 141 12.08 1.88 -7.12
CA ALA A 141 12.93 1.72 -8.29
C ALA A 141 12.22 0.91 -9.35
N VAL A 142 12.42 1.25 -10.62
CA VAL A 142 12.05 0.43 -11.77
C VAL A 142 13.27 -0.39 -12.19
N VAL A 143 13.14 -1.71 -12.18
CA VAL A 143 14.23 -2.65 -12.47
C VAL A 143 13.83 -3.49 -13.69
N SER A 144 14.76 -3.70 -14.62
CA SER A 144 14.56 -4.63 -15.73
C SER A 144 14.53 -6.07 -15.23
N ARG A 145 13.68 -6.90 -15.83
CA ARG A 145 13.69 -8.34 -15.58
C ARG A 145 14.91 -9.04 -16.16
#